data_AF-A0A499VBF1-F1
#
_entry.id   AF-A0A499VBF1-F1
#
_cell.length_a   1.000
_cell.length_b   1.000
_cell.length_c   1.000
_cell.angle_alpha   90.00
_cell.angle_beta   90.00
_cell.angle_gamma   90.00
#
_symmetry.space_group_name_H-M   'P 1'
#
loop_
_entity.id
_entity.type
_entity.pdbx_description
1 polymer ?
#
loop_
_entity_poly.entity_id
_entity_poly.type
_entity_poly.pdbx_seq_one_letter_code
_entity_poly.pdbx_strand_id
1 'polypeptide(L)'
;MSHSRPLRDEAVYFGSFDAEQHWHPDDLAILPQLPDPIADRLVACVDEALVTAAVPDDLLVTRRPVSEAHRRALEAVGFGCVYRHAGGPNSAADVEHQLLEDPELLSGRGKFRQVCRVR
;
A
#
# COMPACT_ATOMS: atom_id res chain seq x y z
N MET A 1 15.32 -18.00 15.84
CA MET A 1 15.55 -18.88 14.67
C MET A 1 14.56 -18.45 13.61
N SER A 2 15.04 -17.94 12.48
CA SER A 2 14.18 -17.51 11.38
C SER A 2 13.60 -18.75 10.72
N HIS A 3 12.31 -19.01 10.91
CA HIS A 3 11.63 -20.02 10.13
C HIS A 3 11.70 -19.58 8.66
N SER A 4 12.23 -20.45 7.80
CA SER A 4 12.24 -20.23 6.36
C SER A 4 10.82 -20.00 5.90
N ARG A 5 10.54 -18.82 5.34
CA ARG A 5 9.23 -18.48 4.80
C ARG A 5 8.90 -19.46 3.67
N PRO A 6 7.66 -19.99 3.59
CA PRO A 6 7.28 -20.89 2.51
C PRO A 6 7.53 -20.23 1.15
N LEU A 7 8.01 -21.03 0.18
CA LEU A 7 8.19 -20.60 -1.20
C LEU A 7 6.86 -20.04 -1.73
N ARG A 8 6.91 -18.81 -2.22
CA ARG A 8 5.84 -18.13 -2.94
C ARG A 8 6.42 -17.61 -4.25
N ASP A 9 5.60 -17.54 -5.30
CA ASP A 9 6.03 -17.06 -6.61
C ASP A 9 6.49 -15.59 -6.51
N GLU A 10 5.56 -14.65 -6.28
CA GLU A 10 5.78 -13.22 -5.99
C GLU A 10 4.54 -12.69 -5.25
N ALA A 11 4.71 -11.75 -4.32
CA ALA A 11 3.59 -11.11 -3.60
C ALA A 11 3.46 -9.63 -3.95
N VAL A 12 2.22 -9.16 -3.94
CA VAL A 12 1.89 -7.73 -4.01
C VAL A 12 1.30 -7.29 -2.68
N TYR A 13 1.86 -6.22 -2.13
CA TYR A 13 1.45 -5.58 -0.90
C TYR A 13 0.78 -4.25 -1.21
N PHE A 14 -0.46 -4.11 -0.77
CA PHE A 14 -1.12 -2.81 -0.71
C PHE A 14 -0.82 -2.19 0.65
N GLY A 15 -0.10 -1.08 0.61
CA GLY A 15 0.47 -0.41 1.77
C GLY A 15 -0.56 0.16 2.71
N SER A 16 -1.81 0.36 2.27
CA SER A 16 -2.88 1.06 3.00
C SER A 16 -2.93 0.69 4.48
N PHE A 17 -2.31 1.55 5.28
CA PHE A 17 -2.41 1.48 6.72
C PHE A 17 -3.40 2.54 7.18
N ASP A 18 -4.69 2.27 6.95
CA ASP A 18 -5.78 3.11 7.42
C ASP A 18 -6.86 2.26 8.09
N ALA A 19 -6.49 1.74 9.25
CA ALA A 19 -7.38 0.92 10.04
C ALA A 19 -8.62 1.70 10.47
N GLU A 20 -8.54 3.03 10.65
CA GLU A 20 -9.61 3.82 11.26
C GLU A 20 -10.68 4.33 10.28
N GLN A 21 -10.35 4.54 9.00
CA GLN A 21 -11.35 5.00 8.02
C GLN A 21 -12.29 3.90 7.54
N HIS A 22 -11.86 2.63 7.53
CA HIS A 22 -12.58 1.55 6.83
C HIS A 22 -13.05 0.38 7.71
N TRP A 23 -12.69 0.34 8.99
CA TRP A 23 -13.12 -0.73 9.90
C TRP A 23 -14.56 -0.60 10.42
N HIS A 24 -15.17 0.58 10.28
CA HIS A 24 -16.39 0.91 10.99
C HIS A 24 -17.64 0.61 10.14
N PRO A 25 -18.64 -0.11 10.69
CA PRO A 25 -19.95 -0.28 10.07
C PRO A 25 -20.67 1.06 9.83
N ASP A 26 -21.41 1.15 8.72
CA ASP A 26 -22.14 2.36 8.31
C ASP A 26 -23.28 2.75 9.28
N ASP A 27 -23.72 1.82 10.14
CA ASP A 27 -24.85 1.97 11.06
C ASP A 27 -24.47 2.44 12.47
N LEU A 28 -23.18 2.66 12.73
CA LEU A 28 -22.67 3.11 14.01
C LEU A 28 -22.34 4.61 14.00
N ALA A 29 -22.48 5.26 15.15
CA ALA A 29 -22.21 6.68 15.29
C ALA A 29 -20.72 6.99 15.10
N ILE A 30 -20.42 7.88 14.15
CA ILE A 30 -19.06 8.34 13.87
C ILE A 30 -18.81 9.63 14.65
N LEU A 31 -17.74 9.65 15.45
CA LEU A 31 -17.25 10.89 16.04
C LEU A 31 -16.83 11.82 14.89
N PRO A 32 -17.24 13.10 14.90
CA PRO A 32 -16.83 14.03 13.87
C PRO A 32 -15.30 14.11 13.83
N GLN A 33 -14.71 13.60 12.75
CA GLN A 33 -13.29 13.75 12.50
C GLN A 33 -13.04 15.17 12.00
N LEU A 34 -12.09 15.85 12.64
CA LEU A 34 -11.58 17.10 12.12
C LEU A 34 -10.55 16.77 11.03
N PRO A 35 -10.71 17.26 9.78
CA PRO A 35 -9.72 17.01 8.75
C PRO A 35 -8.37 17.60 9.16
N ASP A 36 -7.34 16.75 9.18
CA ASP A 36 -5.95 17.17 9.41
C ASP A 36 -5.06 16.63 8.28
N PRO A 37 -4.85 17.44 7.22
CA PRO A 37 -4.04 17.03 6.08
C PRO A 37 -2.58 16.72 6.41
N ILE A 38 -2.07 17.14 7.57
CA ILE A 38 -0.72 16.80 8.02
C ILE A 38 -0.73 15.41 8.64
N ALA A 39 -1.68 15.14 9.52
CA ALA A 39 -1.86 13.81 10.10
C ALA A 39 -2.11 12.76 9.00
N ASP A 40 -2.98 13.05 8.03
CA ASP A 40 -3.29 12.16 6.92
C ASP A 40 -2.03 11.81 6.08
N ARG A 41 -1.16 12.79 5.85
CA ARG A 41 0.12 12.56 5.14
C ARG A 41 1.06 11.68 5.95
N LEU A 42 1.11 11.85 7.26
CA LEU A 42 1.94 11.02 8.15
C LEU A 42 1.44 9.57 8.14
N VAL A 43 0.12 9.37 8.24
CA VAL A 43 -0.50 8.05 8.13
C VAL A 43 -0.22 7.42 6.76
N ALA A 44 -0.28 8.19 5.67
CA ALA A 44 0.08 7.69 4.34
C ALA A 44 1.55 7.24 4.22
N CYS A 45 2.48 7.80 5.00
CA CYS A 45 3.86 7.31 5.06
C CYS A 45 4.00 5.99 5.83
N VAL A 46 3.03 5.62 6.67
CA VAL A 46 3.03 4.32 7.38
C VAL A 46 2.86 3.15 6.41
N ASP A 47 2.34 3.40 5.20
CA ASP A 47 2.25 2.38 4.14
C ASP A 47 3.61 1.70 3.85
N GLU A 48 4.71 2.40 4.09
CA GLU A 48 6.07 1.91 3.91
C GLU A 48 6.42 0.74 4.86
N ALA A 49 5.73 0.61 6.00
CA ALA A 49 6.02 -0.39 7.03
C ALA A 49 5.87 -1.84 6.53
N LEU A 50 5.04 -2.07 5.50
CA LEU A 50 4.86 -3.40 4.91
C LEU A 50 6.10 -3.92 4.17
N VAL A 51 7.12 -3.10 3.95
CA VAL A 51 8.43 -3.56 3.42
C VAL A 51 9.02 -4.68 4.27
N THR A 52 8.77 -4.68 5.58
CA THR A 52 9.26 -5.70 6.51
C THR A 52 8.65 -7.09 6.25
N ALA A 53 7.50 -7.12 5.58
CA ALA A 53 6.86 -8.34 5.12
C ALA A 53 7.26 -8.73 3.70
N ALA A 54 7.94 -7.88 2.93
CA ALA A 54 8.36 -8.19 1.57
C ALA A 54 9.70 -8.92 1.52
N VAL A 55 9.92 -9.64 0.42
CA VAL A 55 11.20 -10.20 0.01
C VAL A 55 11.61 -9.56 -1.34
N PRO A 56 12.86 -9.73 -1.80
CA PRO A 56 13.25 -9.27 -3.13
C PRO A 56 12.27 -9.74 -4.21
N ASP A 57 12.03 -8.89 -5.20
CA ASP A 57 11.06 -9.04 -6.30
C ASP A 57 9.57 -8.90 -5.96
N ASP A 58 9.18 -8.93 -4.67
CA ASP A 58 7.82 -8.52 -4.28
C ASP A 58 7.56 -7.05 -4.67
N LEU A 59 6.29 -6.70 -4.83
CA LEU A 59 5.84 -5.34 -5.12
C LEU A 59 5.14 -4.73 -3.91
N LEU A 60 5.62 -3.59 -3.44
CA LEU A 60 4.93 -2.74 -2.46
C LEU A 60 4.34 -1.51 -3.17
N VAL A 61 3.02 -1.36 -3.09
CA VAL A 61 2.28 -0.20 -3.58
C VAL A 61 1.89 0.68 -2.39
N THR A 62 2.23 1.96 -2.45
CA THR A 62 2.03 2.95 -1.37
C THR A 62 1.17 4.11 -1.86
N ARG A 63 0.53 4.87 -0.96
CA ARG A 63 -0.17 6.12 -1.34
C ARG A 63 0.79 7.20 -1.83
N ARG A 64 2.00 7.23 -1.29
CA ARG A 64 3.00 8.29 -1.49
C ARG A 64 4.33 7.72 -1.97
N PRO A 65 5.13 8.45 -2.75
CA PRO A 65 6.46 7.99 -3.13
C PRO A 65 7.35 7.78 -1.90
N VAL A 66 7.93 6.59 -1.78
CA VAL A 66 8.96 6.29 -0.77
C VAL A 66 10.27 6.98 -1.16
N SER A 67 10.85 7.72 -0.22
CA SER A 67 12.08 8.47 -0.49
C SER A 67 13.24 7.54 -0.85
N GLU A 68 14.09 7.94 -1.80
CA GLU A 68 15.23 7.14 -2.23
C GLU A 68 16.22 6.88 -1.10
N ALA A 69 16.45 7.88 -0.23
CA ALA A 69 17.32 7.74 0.93
C ALA A 69 16.79 6.68 1.91
N HIS A 70 15.47 6.65 2.15
CA HIS A 70 14.85 5.64 3.01
C HIS A 70 14.95 4.25 2.40
N ARG A 71 14.70 4.10 1.09
CA ARG A 71 14.87 2.84 0.37
C ARG A 71 16.28 2.28 0.49
N ARG A 72 17.29 3.13 0.26
CA ARG A 72 18.70 2.74 0.41
C ARG A 72 19.03 2.31 1.84
N ALA A 73 18.45 2.99 2.84
CA ALA A 73 18.65 2.62 4.24
C ALA A 73 18.03 1.25 4.58
N LEU A 74 16.85 0.94 4.03
CA LEU A 74 16.19 -0.38 4.17
C LEU A 74 16.99 -1.48 3.47
N GLU A 75 17.46 -1.22 2.25
CA GLU A 75 18.31 -2.14 1.48
C GLU A 75 19.62 -2.46 2.23
N ALA A 76 20.23 -1.46 2.88
CA ALA A 76 21.46 -1.64 3.66
C ALA A 76 21.28 -2.58 4.87
N VAL A 77 20.06 -2.76 5.38
CA VAL A 77 19.75 -3.69 6.48
C VAL A 77 19.07 -4.97 6.01
N GLY A 78 18.99 -5.21 4.70
CA GLY A 78 18.48 -6.46 4.11
C GLY A 78 16.98 -6.47 3.78
N PHE A 79 16.29 -5.34 3.86
CA PHE A 79 14.92 -5.21 3.35
C PHE A 79 14.93 -4.72 1.90
N GLY A 80 14.17 -5.34 1.02
CA GLY A 80 14.14 -4.93 -0.38
C GLY A 80 12.91 -5.46 -1.10
N CYS A 81 12.34 -4.62 -1.95
CA CYS A 81 11.22 -4.92 -2.83
C CYS A 81 11.18 -3.90 -3.97
N VAL A 82 10.33 -4.14 -4.95
CA VAL A 82 9.95 -3.14 -5.93
C VAL A 82 8.96 -2.19 -5.26
N TYR A 83 9.18 -0.89 -5.37
CA TYR A 83 8.21 0.10 -4.89
C TYR A 83 7.49 0.73 -6.07
N ARG A 84 6.19 0.93 -5.88
CA ARG A 84 5.33 1.80 -6.69
C ARG A 84 4.50 2.65 -5.74
N HIS A 85 4.09 3.81 -6.23
CA HIS A 85 3.07 4.60 -5.56
C HIS A 85 1.86 4.64 -6.48
N ALA A 86 0.66 4.59 -5.91
CA ALA A 86 -0.56 4.58 -6.70
C ALA A 86 -0.76 5.90 -7.44
N GLY A 87 -0.65 7.03 -6.73
CA GLY A 87 -0.66 8.34 -7.37
C GLY A 87 -1.99 8.63 -8.08
N GLY A 88 -3.04 8.93 -7.32
CA GLY A 88 -4.34 9.35 -7.85
C GLY A 88 -4.63 10.85 -7.65
N PRO A 89 -5.65 11.41 -8.33
CA PRO A 89 -6.14 12.77 -8.09
C PRO A 89 -6.68 12.96 -6.67
N ASN A 90 -7.18 11.88 -6.04
CA ASN A 90 -7.58 11.88 -4.65
C ASN A 90 -6.44 11.41 -3.74
N SER A 91 -5.60 12.33 -3.28
CA SER A 91 -4.46 12.01 -2.41
C SER A 91 -4.86 11.53 -1.01
N ALA A 92 -6.15 11.67 -0.63
CA ALA A 92 -6.68 11.19 0.63
C ALA A 92 -7.20 9.73 0.55
N ALA A 93 -7.41 9.21 -0.66
CA ALA A 93 -7.83 7.82 -0.84
C ALA A 93 -6.72 6.84 -0.43
N ASP A 94 -7.13 5.65 0.00
CA ASP A 94 -6.23 4.52 0.22
C ASP A 94 -5.63 3.99 -1.11
N VAL A 95 -4.69 3.05 -1.03
CA VAL A 95 -4.02 2.48 -2.22
C VAL A 95 -5.02 1.79 -3.14
N GLU A 96 -5.97 1.03 -2.60
CA GLU A 96 -6.94 0.23 -3.34
C GLU A 96 -7.86 1.12 -4.19
N HIS A 97 -8.40 2.18 -3.59
CA HIS A 97 -9.25 3.14 -4.28
C HIS A 97 -8.46 3.92 -5.33
N GLN A 98 -7.21 4.32 -5.06
CA GLN A 98 -6.35 4.95 -6.07
C GLN A 98 -6.04 3.99 -7.24
N LEU A 99 -5.80 2.70 -6.97
CA LEU A 99 -5.55 1.69 -8.00
C LEU A 99 -6.78 1.38 -8.86
N LEU A 100 -7.99 1.52 -8.32
CA LEU A 100 -9.23 1.40 -9.10
C LEU A 100 -9.38 2.55 -10.11
N GLU A 101 -8.78 3.70 -9.85
CA GLU A 101 -8.75 4.85 -10.76
C GLU A 101 -7.64 4.72 -11.83
N ASP A 102 -6.54 4.01 -11.53
CA ASP A 102 -5.47 3.68 -12.47
C ASP A 102 -5.07 2.18 -12.42
N PRO A 103 -5.78 1.32 -13.19
CA PRO A 103 -5.51 -0.11 -13.22
C PRO A 103 -4.18 -0.50 -13.87
N GLU A 104 -3.52 0.38 -14.63
CA GLU A 104 -2.28 0.05 -15.33
C GLU A 104 -1.14 -0.28 -14.35
N LEU A 105 -1.20 0.27 -13.14
CA LEU A 105 -0.29 -0.01 -12.04
C LEU A 105 -0.23 -1.49 -11.64
N LEU A 106 -1.32 -2.24 -11.85
CA LEU A 106 -1.42 -3.66 -11.52
C LEU A 106 -0.92 -4.56 -12.65
N SER A 107 -0.89 -4.06 -13.89
CA SER A 107 -0.62 -4.87 -15.08
C SER A 107 0.84 -5.32 -15.23
N GLY A 108 1.78 -4.70 -14.49
CA GLY A 108 3.21 -4.85 -14.74
C GLY A 108 3.95 -5.99 -14.02
N ARG A 109 3.41 -6.58 -12.94
CA ARG A 109 4.14 -7.55 -12.09
C ARG A 109 3.27 -8.61 -11.41
N GLY A 110 2.04 -8.84 -11.88
CA GLY A 110 1.17 -9.89 -11.35
C GLY A 110 0.08 -10.28 -12.35
N LYS A 111 -0.37 -11.53 -12.32
CA LYS A 111 -1.55 -11.97 -13.09
C LYS A 111 -2.82 -11.55 -12.36
N PHE A 112 -3.10 -10.26 -12.30
CA PHE A 112 -4.39 -9.77 -11.80
C PHE A 112 -5.45 -10.09 -12.85
N ARG A 113 -6.36 -11.04 -12.53
CA ARG A 113 -7.56 -11.23 -13.34
C ARG A 113 -8.44 -10.00 -13.17
N GLN A 114 -8.56 -9.21 -14.23
CA GLN A 114 -9.56 -8.16 -14.31
C GLN A 114 -10.94 -8.83 -14.21
N VAL A 115 -11.59 -8.73 -13.06
CA VAL A 115 -12.97 -9.19 -12.90
C VAL A 115 -13.85 -8.10 -13.51
N CYS A 116 -14.41 -8.36 -14.69
CA CYS A 116 -15.36 -7.46 -15.32
C CYS A 116 -16.45 -7.07 -14.31
N ARG A 117 -16.60 -5.76 -14.02
CA ARG A 117 -17.75 -5.24 -13.28
C ARG A 117 -19.01 -5.65 -14.03
N VAL A 118 -19.82 -6.51 -13.41
CA VAL A 118 -21.19 -6.76 -13.87
C VAL A 118 -21.97 -5.45 -13.64
N ARG A 119 -22.50 -4.89 -14.74
CA ARG A 119 -23.38 -3.72 -14.72
C ARG A 119 -24.75 -4.08 -14.16
#